data_AF-A0A1X0R3H0-F1
#
_entry.id   AF-A0A1X0R3H0-F1
#
_cell.length_a   1.000
_cell.length_b   1.000
_cell.length_c   1.000
_cell.angle_alpha   90.00
_cell.angle_beta   90.00
_cell.angle_gamma   90.00
#
_symmetry.space_group_name_H-M   'P 1'
#
loop_
_entity.id
_entity.type
_entity.pdbx_description
1 polymer ?
#
loop_
_entity_poly.entity_id
_entity_poly.type
_entity_poly.pdbx_seq_one_letter_code
_entity_poly.pdbx_strand_id
1 'polypeptide(L)'
;MDQANRIVRDVKSLGFLGTNSIASMLQDDASTNRQFEQHDPLQGNVLVTTHIPETDYKLFIFATGESLSRIVIAISGYSDFSLSNDSKISLPLDELDIITVVDLQYPVRQITISPLSNREQIIFAVRTTSTISLYSVNDKRDCQLLHTFIFYERTVTSPQIDYSMPNHVVMSPYKKYDYLCVTTNGYVALVDGKKDE
;
A
#
# COMPACT_ATOMS: atom_id res chain seq x y z
N MET A 1 -17.86 24.24 -32.09
CA MET A 1 -17.16 23.00 -32.47
C MET A 1 -15.73 23.38 -32.86
N ASP A 2 -14.76 22.54 -32.52
CA ASP A 2 -13.30 22.66 -32.75
C ASP A 2 -12.42 23.39 -31.72
N GLN A 3 -12.29 22.82 -30.51
CA GLN A 3 -11.10 23.00 -29.66
C GLN A 3 -10.59 21.74 -28.93
N ALA A 4 -11.22 20.56 -29.12
CA ALA A 4 -10.90 19.37 -28.32
C ALA A 4 -9.83 18.41 -28.91
N ASN A 5 -9.23 18.71 -30.07
CA ASN A 5 -8.45 17.72 -30.83
C ASN A 5 -6.93 18.01 -30.95
N ARG A 6 -6.32 18.72 -29.99
CA ARG A 6 -4.92 19.16 -30.14
C ARG A 6 -3.94 18.89 -29.00
N ILE A 7 -4.24 17.97 -28.06
CA ILE A 7 -3.34 17.69 -26.91
C ILE A 7 -2.82 16.23 -26.87
N VAL A 8 -3.00 15.43 -27.93
CA VAL A 8 -2.44 14.06 -27.97
C VAL A 8 -1.78 13.79 -29.32
N ARG A 9 -0.67 14.47 -29.65
CA ARG A 9 0.13 14.06 -30.83
C ARG A 9 1.65 14.17 -30.74
N ASP A 10 2.25 14.66 -29.66
CA ASP A 10 3.71 14.66 -29.55
C ASP A 10 4.18 14.15 -28.17
N VAL A 11 3.99 12.85 -27.94
CA VAL A 11 4.93 12.11 -27.10
C VAL A 11 5.69 11.21 -28.04
N LYS A 12 6.87 11.69 -28.48
CA LYS A 12 7.87 10.79 -29.08
C LYS A 12 8.06 9.66 -28.08
N SER A 13 7.82 8.44 -28.54
CA SER A 13 8.09 7.21 -27.81
C SER A 13 9.44 7.33 -27.11
N LEU A 14 9.41 7.46 -25.78
CA LEU A 14 10.60 7.41 -24.95
C LEU A 14 11.16 6.00 -25.08
N GLY A 15 12.19 5.90 -25.92
CA GLY A 15 12.85 4.66 -26.25
C GLY A 15 13.49 4.04 -25.02
N PHE A 16 13.24 2.74 -24.87
CA PHE A 16 14.17 1.71 -24.40
C PHE A 16 15.36 2.20 -23.59
N LEU A 17 15.19 2.25 -22.27
CA LEU A 17 16.27 2.16 -21.29
C LEU A 17 15.83 1.12 -20.24
N GLY A 18 16.75 0.20 -19.93
CA GLY A 18 16.49 -1.05 -19.20
C GLY A 18 15.73 -0.84 -17.89
N THR A 19 14.45 -1.18 -17.92
CA THR A 19 13.45 -1.03 -16.84
C THR A 19 12.79 -2.39 -16.54
N ASN A 20 13.57 -3.46 -16.59
CA ASN A 20 13.02 -4.83 -16.61
C ASN A 20 12.60 -5.41 -15.24
N SER A 21 12.65 -4.67 -14.12
CA SER A 21 12.21 -5.22 -12.82
C SER A 21 10.93 -4.60 -12.26
N ILE A 22 10.77 -3.27 -12.28
CA ILE A 22 9.58 -2.61 -11.69
C ILE A 22 8.49 -2.39 -12.74
N ALA A 23 8.88 -1.96 -13.95
CA ALA A 23 7.90 -1.75 -15.02
C ALA A 23 7.26 -3.08 -15.43
N SER A 24 8.00 -4.20 -15.43
CA SER A 24 7.45 -5.54 -15.63
C SER A 24 6.50 -5.95 -14.50
N MET A 25 6.89 -5.76 -13.23
CA MET A 25 6.01 -6.03 -12.07
C MET A 25 4.72 -5.20 -12.06
N LEU A 26 4.76 -3.97 -12.58
CA LEU A 26 3.59 -3.09 -12.71
C LEU A 26 2.81 -3.31 -14.02
N GLN A 27 3.46 -3.74 -15.11
CA GLN A 27 2.83 -4.00 -16.42
C GLN A 27 2.10 -5.34 -16.48
N ASP A 28 2.67 -6.39 -15.87
CA ASP A 28 1.99 -7.70 -15.73
C ASP A 28 0.68 -7.55 -14.94
N ASP A 29 0.65 -6.57 -14.03
CA ASP A 29 -0.48 -6.25 -13.16
C ASP A 29 -1.57 -5.42 -13.90
N ALA A 30 -1.17 -4.57 -14.85
CA ALA A 30 -2.09 -3.73 -15.60
C ALA A 30 -2.83 -4.46 -16.73
N SER A 31 -2.25 -5.52 -17.29
CA SER A 31 -2.68 -6.05 -18.60
C SER A 31 -3.62 -7.26 -18.54
N THR A 32 -3.70 -8.01 -17.43
CA THR A 32 -4.29 -9.36 -17.51
C THR A 32 -5.61 -9.62 -16.75
N ASN A 33 -6.02 -8.85 -15.72
CA ASN A 33 -7.24 -9.23 -14.94
C ASN A 33 -8.14 -8.09 -14.43
N ARG A 34 -7.85 -6.83 -14.71
CA ARG A 34 -8.44 -5.69 -13.96
C ARG A 34 -9.75 -5.09 -14.50
N GLN A 35 -10.40 -5.66 -15.51
CA GLN A 35 -11.63 -5.04 -16.06
C GLN A 35 -12.81 -4.97 -15.06
N PHE A 36 -12.87 -5.89 -14.08
CA PHE A 36 -13.92 -5.89 -13.05
C PHE A 36 -13.47 -5.32 -11.70
N GLU A 37 -12.17 -5.40 -11.36
CA GLU A 37 -11.64 -4.84 -10.11
C GLU A 37 -11.49 -3.31 -10.13
N GLN A 38 -11.43 -2.69 -11.32
CA GLN A 38 -11.35 -1.22 -11.48
C GLN A 38 -12.55 -0.47 -10.89
N HIS A 39 -13.66 -1.15 -10.63
CA HIS A 39 -14.89 -0.56 -10.10
C HIS A 39 -15.36 -1.21 -8.80
N ASP A 40 -14.51 -2.00 -8.14
CA ASP A 40 -14.83 -2.55 -6.82
C ASP A 40 -14.81 -1.42 -5.78
N PRO A 41 -15.97 -1.02 -5.22
CA PRO A 41 -16.01 0.05 -4.21
C PRO A 41 -15.33 -0.36 -2.90
N LEU A 42 -15.08 -1.66 -2.73
CA LEU A 42 -14.35 -2.22 -1.58
C LEU A 42 -12.84 -2.20 -1.82
N GLN A 43 -12.34 -1.75 -2.98
CA GLN A 43 -10.93 -1.52 -3.24
C GLN A 43 -10.52 -0.14 -2.72
N GLY A 44 -9.67 -0.13 -1.70
CA GLY A 44 -9.01 1.07 -1.19
C GLY A 44 -7.65 1.31 -1.85
N ASN A 45 -6.88 2.24 -1.29
CA ASN A 45 -5.53 2.53 -1.77
C ASN A 45 -4.60 1.34 -1.51
N VAL A 46 -4.05 0.75 -2.56
CA VAL A 46 -3.06 -0.36 -2.49
C VAL A 46 -1.63 0.09 -2.75
N LEU A 47 -1.43 1.40 -2.92
CA LEU A 47 -0.16 2.08 -2.97
C LEU A 47 -0.26 3.25 -1.99
N VAL A 48 0.68 3.32 -1.04
CA VAL A 48 0.82 4.45 -0.14
C VAL A 48 2.26 4.91 -0.16
N THR A 49 2.42 6.23 -0.21
CA THR A 49 3.71 6.89 -0.09
C THR A 49 3.67 7.85 1.07
N THR A 50 4.75 7.89 1.85
CA THR A 50 4.89 8.87 2.92
C THR A 50 6.33 9.32 3.04
N HIS A 51 6.52 10.59 3.40
CA HIS A 51 7.81 11.10 3.80
C HIS A 51 8.15 10.54 5.19
N ILE A 52 9.35 9.98 5.35
CA ILE A 52 9.82 9.57 6.67
C ILE A 52 10.28 10.83 7.41
N PRO A 53 9.62 11.25 8.51
CA PRO A 53 9.94 12.49 9.20
C PRO A 53 11.43 12.58 9.53
N GLU A 54 12.02 13.78 9.41
CA GLU A 54 13.42 14.06 9.77
C GLU A 54 14.47 13.30 8.94
N THR A 55 14.10 12.82 7.74
CA THR A 55 15.02 12.18 6.79
C THR A 55 14.71 12.61 5.37
N ASP A 56 15.68 12.52 4.47
CA ASP A 56 15.49 12.74 3.03
C ASP A 56 15.00 11.46 2.32
N TYR A 57 14.18 10.63 2.97
CA TYR A 57 13.69 9.38 2.40
C TYR A 57 12.16 9.36 2.30
N LYS A 58 11.66 8.79 1.20
CA LYS A 58 10.26 8.44 1.03
C LYS A 58 10.09 6.93 1.18
N LEU A 59 9.10 6.54 1.97
CA LEU A 59 8.64 5.17 2.07
C LEU A 59 7.57 4.92 1.01
N PHE A 60 7.71 3.79 0.32
CA PHE A 60 6.75 3.23 -0.62
C PHE A 60 6.27 1.90 -0.09
N ILE A 61 4.95 1.74 0.01
CA ILE A 61 4.31 0.47 0.33
C ILE A 61 3.28 0.21 -0.75
N PHE A 62 3.43 -0.90 -1.47
CA PHE A 62 2.50 -1.26 -2.53
C PHE A 62 2.23 -2.75 -2.64
N ALA A 63 1.02 -3.08 -3.07
CA ALA A 63 0.65 -4.44 -3.40
C ALA A 63 1.15 -4.83 -4.81
N THR A 64 1.56 -6.08 -4.96
CA THR A 64 2.00 -6.69 -6.22
C THR A 64 1.73 -8.20 -6.17
N GLY A 65 2.26 -8.95 -7.14
CA GLY A 65 2.10 -10.38 -7.24
C GLY A 65 0.76 -10.78 -7.87
N GLU A 66 0.63 -12.08 -8.14
CA GLU A 66 -0.59 -12.62 -8.72
C GLU A 66 -1.77 -12.37 -7.77
N SER A 67 -2.82 -11.70 -8.25
CA SER A 67 -3.98 -11.28 -7.45
C SER A 67 -3.68 -10.32 -6.29
N LEU A 68 -2.65 -9.47 -6.39
CA LEU A 68 -2.30 -8.47 -5.37
C LEU A 68 -2.03 -9.09 -3.98
N SER A 69 -1.51 -10.31 -3.94
CA SER A 69 -1.30 -11.10 -2.73
C SER A 69 0.10 -10.89 -2.11
N ARG A 70 0.87 -9.91 -2.57
CA ARG A 70 2.21 -9.60 -2.05
C ARG A 70 2.32 -8.12 -1.75
N ILE A 71 3.05 -7.77 -0.71
CA ILE A 71 3.39 -6.39 -0.38
C ILE A 71 4.89 -6.19 -0.51
N VAL A 72 5.26 -5.09 -1.16
CA VAL A 72 6.62 -4.60 -1.25
C VAL A 72 6.73 -3.33 -0.42
N ILE A 73 7.75 -3.30 0.44
CA ILE A 73 8.15 -2.13 1.22
C ILE A 73 9.49 -1.69 0.68
N ALA A 74 9.55 -0.47 0.19
CA ALA A 74 10.75 0.10 -0.37
C ALA A 74 10.94 1.54 0.08
N ILE A 75 12.18 2.00 0.09
CA ILE A 75 12.52 3.39 0.34
C ILE A 75 13.24 3.95 -0.88
N SER A 76 13.08 5.25 -1.12
CA SER A 76 13.84 5.95 -2.14
C SER A 76 14.25 7.31 -1.60
N GLY A 77 15.41 7.79 -2.05
CA GLY A 77 15.90 9.12 -1.74
C GLY A 77 14.92 10.19 -2.22
N TYR A 78 14.76 11.24 -1.44
CA TYR A 78 14.02 12.42 -1.82
C TYR A 78 14.88 13.18 -2.86
N SER A 79 14.62 12.94 -4.15
CA SER A 79 15.23 13.74 -5.21
C SER A 79 14.29 14.88 -5.61
N ASP A 80 14.81 16.10 -5.54
CA ASP A 80 14.16 17.25 -6.17
C ASP A 80 14.24 17.07 -7.68
N PHE A 81 13.08 16.95 -8.31
CA PHE A 81 12.99 16.88 -9.75
C PHE A 81 13.28 18.26 -10.34
N SER A 82 14.46 18.45 -10.93
CA SER A 82 14.76 19.61 -11.77
C SER A 82 14.77 19.21 -13.24
N LEU A 83 13.84 19.75 -14.02
CA LEU A 83 13.78 19.53 -15.47
C LEU A 83 14.88 20.37 -16.15
N SER A 84 16.11 19.86 -16.25
CA SER A 84 17.14 20.42 -17.13
C SER A 84 17.15 19.65 -18.45
N ASN A 85 17.03 20.37 -19.56
CA ASN A 85 16.81 19.82 -20.91
C ASN A 85 17.92 18.90 -21.46
N ASP A 86 19.06 18.74 -20.78
CA ASP A 86 20.26 18.08 -21.33
C ASP A 86 20.78 16.86 -20.57
N SER A 87 20.13 16.42 -19.48
CA SER A 87 20.61 15.30 -18.66
C SER A 87 19.66 14.10 -18.67
N LYS A 88 20.21 12.89 -18.71
CA LYS A 88 19.47 11.64 -18.41
C LYS A 88 18.70 11.86 -17.10
N ILE A 89 17.38 11.80 -17.18
CA ILE A 89 16.49 12.02 -16.04
C ILE A 89 16.66 10.83 -15.10
N SER A 90 17.20 11.05 -13.90
CA SER A 90 17.12 10.09 -12.80
C SER A 90 15.74 10.24 -12.18
N LEU A 91 14.88 9.24 -12.36
CA LEU A 91 13.60 9.20 -11.67
C LEU A 91 13.84 8.76 -10.22
N PRO A 92 13.05 9.25 -9.25
CA PRO A 92 13.13 8.77 -7.86
C PRO A 92 12.97 7.24 -7.74
N LEU A 93 12.29 6.62 -8.71
CA LEU A 93 12.09 5.17 -8.78
C LEU A 93 13.37 4.40 -9.19
N ASP A 94 14.36 5.08 -9.79
CA ASP A 94 15.62 4.46 -10.20
C ASP A 94 16.55 4.18 -9.00
N GLU A 95 16.28 4.79 -7.84
CA GLU A 95 17.01 4.63 -6.57
C GLU A 95 16.15 3.95 -5.48
N LEU A 96 15.21 3.10 -5.89
CA LEU A 96 14.40 2.31 -4.96
C LEU A 96 15.22 1.18 -4.32
N ASP A 97 15.31 1.22 -2.99
CA ASP A 97 15.89 0.17 -2.18
C ASP A 97 14.76 -0.64 -1.50
N ILE A 98 14.66 -1.92 -1.86
CA ILE A 98 13.63 -2.82 -1.35
C ILE A 98 14.03 -3.29 0.03
N ILE A 99 13.25 -2.88 1.04
CA ILE A 99 13.45 -3.28 2.43
C ILE A 99 13.00 -4.72 2.62
N THR A 100 11.76 -5.02 2.24
CA THR A 100 11.18 -6.34 2.44
C THR A 100 10.06 -6.61 1.44
N VAL A 101 9.79 -7.89 1.27
CA VAL A 101 8.66 -8.42 0.51
C VAL A 101 7.89 -9.38 1.42
N VAL A 102 6.58 -9.21 1.50
CA VAL A 102 5.71 -10.05 2.34
C VAL A 102 4.64 -10.68 1.47
N ASP A 103 4.65 -12.01 1.39
CA ASP A 103 3.56 -12.76 0.75
C ASP A 103 2.38 -12.89 1.72
N LEU A 104 1.18 -12.71 1.21
CA LEU A 104 -0.09 -12.76 1.94
C LEU A 104 -0.98 -13.84 1.34
N GLN A 105 -1.82 -14.42 2.19
CA GLN A 105 -2.76 -15.46 1.76
C GLN A 105 -3.91 -14.89 0.90
N TYR A 106 -4.20 -13.60 1.03
CA TYR A 106 -5.38 -12.97 0.46
C TYR A 106 -5.01 -11.69 -0.29
N PRO A 107 -5.75 -11.31 -1.35
CA PRO A 107 -5.54 -10.08 -2.09
C PRO A 107 -5.57 -8.85 -1.18
N VAL A 108 -4.60 -7.96 -1.35
CA VAL A 108 -4.54 -6.67 -0.66
C VAL A 108 -5.60 -5.75 -1.24
N ARG A 109 -6.43 -5.20 -0.34
CA ARG A 109 -7.54 -4.32 -0.67
C ARG A 109 -7.31 -2.90 -0.17
N GLN A 110 -6.51 -2.69 0.87
CA GLN A 110 -6.15 -1.35 1.34
C GLN A 110 -4.87 -1.39 2.17
N ILE A 111 -4.06 -0.35 2.05
CA ILE A 111 -2.90 -0.05 2.89
C ILE A 111 -3.14 1.32 3.51
N THR A 112 -2.86 1.46 4.80
CA THR A 112 -2.99 2.74 5.51
C THR A 112 -1.87 2.90 6.52
N ILE A 113 -1.33 4.11 6.64
CA ILE A 113 -0.20 4.41 7.52
C ILE A 113 -0.73 5.16 8.75
N SER A 114 -0.18 4.83 9.91
CA SER A 114 -0.48 5.52 11.15
C SER A 114 0.02 6.96 11.06
N PRO A 115 -0.84 7.97 11.33
CA PRO A 115 -0.42 9.38 11.32
C PRO A 115 0.58 9.69 12.44
N LEU A 116 0.71 8.80 13.43
CA LEU A 116 1.68 8.89 14.53
C LEU A 116 2.99 8.12 14.24
N SER A 117 3.20 7.71 12.99
CA SER A 117 4.47 7.15 12.54
C SER A 117 5.58 8.20 12.62
N ASN A 118 6.76 7.78 13.06
CA ASN A 118 7.93 8.62 13.18
C ASN A 118 9.15 7.93 12.55
N ARG A 119 10.31 8.60 12.57
CA ARG A 119 11.56 8.06 12.02
C ARG A 119 11.94 6.70 12.60
N GLU A 120 11.76 6.53 13.91
CA GLU A 120 12.16 5.31 14.61
C GLU A 120 11.28 4.12 14.23
N GLN A 121 9.99 4.38 14.00
CA GLN A 121 9.03 3.33 13.78
C GLN A 121 7.81 3.82 13.00
N ILE A 122 7.66 3.27 11.80
CA ILE A 122 6.54 3.47 10.90
C ILE A 122 5.56 2.32 11.07
N ILE A 123 4.31 2.65 11.38
CA ILE A 123 3.25 1.67 11.59
C ILE A 123 2.26 1.78 10.45
N PHE A 124 1.88 0.64 9.87
CA PHE A 124 0.88 0.60 8.82
C PHE A 124 0.01 -0.65 8.92
N ALA A 125 -1.25 -0.50 8.56
CA ALA A 125 -2.19 -1.60 8.46
C ALA A 125 -2.40 -1.98 7.00
N VAL A 126 -2.53 -3.28 6.80
CA VAL A 126 -2.82 -3.92 5.53
C VAL A 126 -4.14 -4.64 5.69
N ARG A 127 -5.14 -4.23 4.92
CA ARG A 127 -6.40 -4.95 4.79
C ARG A 127 -6.33 -5.82 3.55
N THR A 128 -6.59 -7.09 3.74
CA THR A 128 -6.87 -8.05 2.67
C THR A 128 -8.37 -8.28 2.55
N THR A 129 -8.80 -9.22 1.71
CA THR A 129 -10.21 -9.63 1.65
C THR A 129 -10.74 -10.20 2.97
N SER A 130 -9.88 -10.74 3.84
CA SER A 130 -10.31 -11.54 5.00
C SER A 130 -9.62 -11.14 6.31
N THR A 131 -8.50 -10.43 6.24
CA THR A 131 -7.67 -10.09 7.40
C THR A 131 -7.32 -8.62 7.43
N ILE A 132 -7.01 -8.11 8.63
CA ILE A 132 -6.28 -6.86 8.81
C ILE A 132 -4.99 -7.19 9.56
N SER A 133 -3.85 -6.93 8.94
CA SER A 133 -2.53 -7.15 9.52
C SER A 133 -1.86 -5.81 9.80
N LEU A 134 -1.30 -5.66 11.00
CA LEU A 134 -0.55 -4.48 11.42
C LEU A 134 0.95 -4.78 11.37
N TYR A 135 1.69 -3.94 10.68
CA TYR A 135 3.14 -4.05 10.51
C TYR A 135 3.87 -2.84 11.08
N SER A 136 5.12 -3.07 11.44
CA SER A 136 6.06 -2.06 11.91
C SER A 136 7.33 -2.12 11.11
N VAL A 137 7.76 -1.00 10.54
CA VAL A 137 9.10 -0.83 9.94
C VAL A 137 9.91 0.08 10.85
N ASN A 138 11.06 -0.41 11.32
CA ASN A 138 11.95 0.38 12.17
C ASN A 138 13.05 1.09 11.36
N ASP A 139 13.81 1.94 12.04
CA ASP A 139 14.97 2.67 11.51
C ASP A 139 16.07 1.75 10.93
N LYS A 140 16.19 0.54 11.45
CA LYS A 140 17.10 -0.51 10.94
C LYS A 140 16.58 -1.20 9.67
N ARG A 141 15.47 -0.72 9.10
CA ARG A 141 14.83 -1.30 7.91
C ARG A 141 14.40 -2.75 8.13
N ASP A 142 13.99 -3.08 9.35
CA ASP A 142 13.38 -4.37 9.65
C ASP A 142 11.87 -4.22 9.72
N CYS A 143 11.15 -5.14 9.08
CA CYS A 143 9.69 -5.16 9.02
C CYS A 143 9.15 -6.31 9.87
N GLN A 144 8.33 -5.96 10.86
CA GLN A 144 7.78 -6.90 11.82
C GLN A 144 6.26 -6.92 11.75
N LEU A 145 5.68 -8.11 11.75
CA LEU A 145 4.25 -8.31 11.94
C LEU A 145 3.90 -8.17 13.42
N LEU A 146 3.14 -7.12 13.75
CA LEU A 146 2.69 -6.86 15.11
C LEU A 146 1.46 -7.70 15.44
N HIS A 147 0.44 -7.64 14.59
CA HIS A 147 -0.87 -8.20 14.88
C HIS A 147 -1.58 -8.61 13.59
N THR A 148 -2.40 -9.66 13.65
CA THR A 148 -3.32 -10.03 12.58
C THR A 148 -4.70 -10.26 13.17
N PHE A 149 -5.69 -9.55 12.66
CA PHE A 149 -7.10 -9.78 12.96
C PHE A 149 -7.74 -10.58 11.83
N ILE A 150 -8.26 -11.76 12.18
CA ILE A 150 -8.94 -12.67 11.26
C ILE A 150 -10.45 -12.58 11.52
N PHE A 151 -11.20 -11.99 10.60
CA PHE A 151 -12.63 -11.74 10.80
C PHE A 151 -13.45 -13.02 10.87
N TYR A 152 -13.13 -13.99 10.02
CA TYR A 152 -13.82 -15.28 9.99
C TYR A 152 -13.86 -15.94 11.37
N GLU A 153 -12.72 -16.07 12.04
CA GLU A 153 -12.61 -16.72 13.35
C GLU A 153 -13.47 -16.03 14.42
N ARG A 154 -13.56 -14.69 14.40
CA ARG A 154 -14.37 -13.92 15.34
C ARG A 154 -15.86 -14.02 15.07
N THR A 155 -16.26 -14.01 13.80
CA THR A 155 -17.68 -14.15 13.41
C THR A 155 -18.22 -15.55 13.67
N VAL A 156 -17.43 -16.61 13.43
CA VAL A 156 -17.85 -18.00 13.69
C VAL A 156 -18.01 -18.27 15.18
N THR A 157 -17.19 -17.64 16.02
CA THR A 157 -17.21 -17.88 17.48
C THR A 157 -18.25 -17.03 18.21
N SER A 158 -18.82 -16.01 17.57
CA SER A 158 -19.84 -15.13 18.16
C SER A 158 -21.18 -15.28 17.42
N PRO A 159 -22.15 -16.04 17.94
CA PRO A 159 -23.42 -16.31 17.25
C PRO A 159 -24.30 -15.06 17.04
N GLN A 160 -23.90 -13.91 17.59
CA GLN A 160 -24.56 -12.61 17.40
C GLN A 160 -23.99 -11.81 16.22
N ILE A 161 -22.86 -12.24 15.65
CA ILE A 161 -22.17 -11.53 14.58
C ILE A 161 -22.30 -12.37 13.31
N ASP A 162 -23.10 -11.88 12.35
CA ASP A 162 -23.14 -12.47 11.02
C ASP A 162 -21.75 -12.48 10.39
N TYR A 163 -21.51 -13.47 9.52
CA TYR A 163 -20.28 -13.54 8.73
C TYR A 163 -19.98 -12.19 8.07
N SER A 164 -18.81 -11.65 8.34
CA SER A 164 -18.43 -10.30 7.95
C SER A 164 -16.99 -10.25 7.47
N MET A 165 -16.75 -9.45 6.43
CA MET A 165 -15.42 -9.24 5.86
C MET A 165 -14.99 -7.79 6.09
N PRO A 166 -13.68 -7.51 6.22
CA PRO A 166 -13.21 -6.14 6.39
C PRO A 166 -13.41 -5.32 5.11
N ASN A 167 -14.15 -4.21 5.24
CA ASN A 167 -14.42 -3.29 4.15
C ASN A 167 -13.50 -2.06 4.17
N HIS A 168 -13.17 -1.55 5.36
CA HIS A 168 -12.30 -0.39 5.47
C HIS A 168 -11.51 -0.40 6.77
N VAL A 169 -10.30 0.15 6.76
CA VAL A 169 -9.46 0.33 7.95
C VAL A 169 -8.91 1.76 8.03
N VAL A 170 -8.93 2.33 9.23
CA VAL A 170 -8.36 3.64 9.54
C VAL A 170 -7.51 3.56 10.80
N MET A 171 -6.30 4.10 10.74
CA MET A 171 -5.42 4.21 11.90
C MET A 171 -5.87 5.33 12.83
N SER A 172 -5.75 5.12 14.14
CA SER A 172 -6.09 6.13 15.14
C SER A 172 -5.12 7.32 15.07
N PRO A 173 -5.62 8.56 15.11
CA PRO A 173 -4.77 9.75 15.25
C PRO A 173 -4.32 9.98 16.71
N TYR A 174 -4.82 9.20 17.67
CA TYR A 174 -4.58 9.40 19.10
C TYR A 174 -3.70 8.30 19.72
N LYS A 175 -3.70 7.10 19.14
CA LYS A 175 -2.93 5.94 19.64
C LYS A 175 -2.26 5.23 18.47
N LYS A 176 -0.94 5.04 18.57
CA LYS A 176 -0.08 4.64 17.44
C LYS A 176 -0.46 3.29 16.80
N TYR A 177 -0.91 2.33 17.61
CA TYR A 177 -1.19 0.95 17.21
C TYR A 177 -2.69 0.64 17.08
N ASP A 178 -3.56 1.55 17.48
CA ASP A 178 -5.01 1.34 17.43
C ASP A 178 -5.51 1.62 16.01
N TYR A 179 -6.46 0.81 15.57
CA TYR A 179 -7.18 1.05 14.32
C TYR A 179 -8.66 0.74 14.48
N LEU A 180 -9.45 1.42 13.66
CA LEU A 180 -10.87 1.17 13.53
C LEU A 180 -11.11 0.49 12.18
N CYS A 181 -11.91 -0.57 12.20
CA CYS A 181 -12.31 -1.26 10.98
C CYS A 181 -13.83 -1.30 10.85
N VAL A 182 -14.29 -1.23 9.60
CA VAL A 182 -15.71 -1.36 9.23
C VAL A 182 -15.86 -2.62 8.40
N THR A 183 -16.87 -3.43 8.69
CA THR A 183 -17.15 -4.67 7.98
C THR A 183 -18.28 -4.52 6.95
N THR A 184 -18.46 -5.53 6.11
CA THR A 184 -19.51 -5.57 5.06
C THR A 184 -20.94 -5.46 5.58
N ASN A 185 -21.22 -5.92 6.79
CA ASN A 185 -22.53 -5.80 7.45
C ASN A 185 -22.66 -4.56 8.34
N GLY A 186 -21.71 -3.62 8.26
CA GLY A 186 -21.76 -2.34 8.97
C GLY A 186 -21.28 -2.39 10.43
N TYR A 187 -20.78 -3.53 10.91
CA TYR A 187 -20.13 -3.55 12.22
C TYR A 187 -18.84 -2.73 12.21
N VAL A 188 -18.57 -2.10 13.35
CA VAL A 188 -17.38 -1.30 13.58
C VAL A 188 -16.66 -1.87 14.79
N ALA A 189 -15.37 -2.15 14.63
CA ALA A 189 -14.53 -2.60 15.74
C ALA A 189 -13.34 -1.66 15.90
N LEU A 190 -13.08 -1.28 17.15
CA LEU A 190 -11.83 -0.68 17.58
C LEU A 190 -10.91 -1.81 18.05
N VAL A 191 -9.72 -1.89 17.47
CA VAL A 191 -8.74 -2.93 17.79
C VAL A 191 -7.47 -2.26 18.31
N ASP A 192 -7.01 -2.70 19.48
CA ASP A 192 -5.66 -2.42 19.94
C ASP A 192 -4.71 -3.42 19.26
N GLY A 193 -3.89 -2.91 18.35
CA GLY A 193 -2.97 -3.72 17.55
C GLY A 193 -1.61 -3.94 18.22
N LYS A 194 -1.39 -3.42 19.44
CA LYS A 194 -0.15 -3.70 20.17
C LYS A 194 -0.21 -5.15 20.66
N LYS A 195 0.83 -5.94 20.39
CA LYS A 195 1.00 -7.23 21.06
C LYS A 195 1.08 -6.97 22.57
N ASP A 196 0.21 -7.60 23.34
CA ASP A 196 0.46 -7.79 24.76
C ASP A 196 1.80 -8.51 24.89
N GLU A 197 2.75 -7.90 25.59
CA GLU A 197 4.00 -8.55 26.03
C GLU A 197 3.71 -9.65 27.06
#